data_AF-A0A352NB63-F1
#
_entry.id   AF-A0A352NB63-F1
#
_cell.length_a   1.000
_cell.length_b   1.000
_cell.length_c   1.000
_cell.angle_alpha   90.00
_cell.angle_beta   90.00
_cell.angle_gamma   90.00
#
_symmetry.space_group_name_H-M   'P 1'
#
loop_
_entity.id
_entity.type
_entity.pdbx_description
1 polymer ?
#
loop_
_entity_poly.entity_id
_entity_poly.type
_entity_poly.pdbx_seq_one_letter_code
_entity_poly.pdbx_strand_id
1 'polypeptide(L)'
;MKFDIEIYSDGAVISDMLAMKEKGLVTGFTTNPSLMKKAGITDYIAFAREALDKVEGLPISFEVFGDDFETMEKEALLMAELGENVFVKIPITNTLGESSVPLIKKLSAQGLKLNVTALMTEKQVEDTVEALAPDTENIISVFAGRIADTGINPKPLMRKALDICRQKEGTKLLWASTREVYNIIQAEELGADIITVPPAILD
;
A
#
# COMPACT_ATOMS: atom_id res chain seq x y z
N MET A 1 13.70 14.91 12.92
CA MET A 1 14.11 13.50 13.07
C MET A 1 14.26 12.96 11.66
N LYS A 2 15.38 12.32 11.32
CA LYS A 2 15.54 11.68 10.01
C LYS A 2 15.30 10.19 10.23
N PHE A 3 14.33 9.64 9.52
CA PHE A 3 14.02 8.21 9.53
C PHE A 3 14.72 7.57 8.33
N ASP A 4 15.19 6.34 8.49
CA ASP A 4 15.78 5.57 7.38
C ASP A 4 14.68 4.88 6.55
N ILE A 5 13.45 4.76 7.10
CA ILE A 5 12.28 4.26 6.39
C ILE A 5 11.54 5.35 5.60
N GLU A 6 10.86 4.93 4.52
CA GLU A 6 9.93 5.79 3.79
C GLU A 6 8.64 5.98 4.60
N ILE A 7 8.23 7.22 4.82
CA ILE A 7 6.95 7.56 5.48
C ILE A 7 5.94 7.95 4.40
N TYR A 8 4.85 7.22 4.30
CA TYR A 8 3.74 7.52 3.41
C TYR A 8 2.58 8.11 4.21
N SER A 9 1.83 9.04 3.60
CA SER A 9 0.56 9.51 4.18
C SER A 9 -0.61 8.66 3.69
N ASP A 10 -1.41 8.14 4.62
CA ASP A 10 -2.62 7.35 4.32
C ASP A 10 -3.87 8.23 4.30
N GLY A 11 -4.26 8.69 3.11
CA GLY A 11 -5.28 9.73 2.96
C GLY A 11 -5.88 9.77 1.56
N ALA A 12 -7.07 10.37 1.45
CA ALA A 12 -7.73 10.62 0.16
C ALA A 12 -8.27 12.06 0.03
N VAL A 13 -7.75 12.98 0.85
CA VAL A 13 -8.11 14.39 0.82
C VAL A 13 -6.94 15.15 0.22
N ILE A 14 -7.14 15.78 -0.94
CA ILE A 14 -6.08 16.45 -1.71
C ILE A 14 -5.39 17.56 -0.90
N SER A 15 -6.14 18.34 -0.12
CA SER A 15 -5.57 19.39 0.73
C SER A 15 -4.61 18.82 1.78
N ASP A 16 -4.95 17.67 2.36
CA ASP A 16 -4.13 17.02 3.39
C ASP A 16 -2.87 16.45 2.76
N MET A 17 -2.99 15.85 1.56
CA MET A 17 -1.84 15.34 0.80
C MET A 17 -0.85 16.47 0.48
N LEU A 18 -1.34 17.63 0.04
CA LEU A 18 -0.52 18.80 -0.21
C LEU A 18 0.15 19.30 1.07
N ALA A 19 -0.61 19.43 2.16
CA ALA A 19 -0.07 19.87 3.45
C ALA A 19 1.02 18.92 3.97
N MET A 20 0.82 17.60 3.87
CA MET A 20 1.81 16.61 4.28
C MET A 20 3.08 16.67 3.43
N LYS A 21 2.93 16.84 2.11
CA LYS A 21 4.04 17.06 1.19
C LYS A 21 4.84 18.32 1.57
N GLU A 22 4.15 19.44 1.81
CA GLU A 22 4.78 20.72 2.17
C GLU A 22 5.54 20.67 3.50
N LYS A 23 5.10 19.83 4.45
CA LYS A 23 5.85 19.56 5.69
C LYS A 23 7.17 18.84 5.45
N GLY A 24 7.38 18.21 4.30
CA GLY A 24 8.61 17.50 3.93
C GLY A 24 8.90 16.22 4.73
N LEU A 25 7.90 15.70 5.45
CA LEU A 25 8.02 14.47 6.24
C LEU A 25 7.65 13.20 5.46
N VAL A 26 6.85 13.35 4.40
CA VAL A 26 6.32 12.22 3.63
C VAL A 26 7.07 12.05 2.32
N THR A 27 7.21 10.79 1.92
CA THR A 27 7.95 10.33 0.73
C THR A 27 7.07 9.59 -0.26
N GLY A 28 5.77 9.47 0.04
CA GLY A 28 4.76 8.84 -0.80
C GLY A 28 3.39 8.88 -0.15
N PHE A 29 2.41 8.26 -0.81
CA PHE A 29 1.01 8.30 -0.41
C PHE A 29 0.33 6.95 -0.61
N THR A 30 -0.61 6.62 0.28
CA THR A 30 -1.57 5.55 0.05
C THR A 30 -2.98 6.09 0.14
N THR A 31 -3.82 5.69 -0.80
CA THR A 31 -5.25 6.00 -0.74
C THR A 31 -6.03 4.81 -0.21
N ASN A 32 -7.24 5.09 0.31
CA ASN A 32 -8.16 4.10 0.82
C ASN A 32 -9.59 4.43 0.34
N PRO A 33 -10.32 3.48 -0.28
CA PRO A 33 -11.70 3.67 -0.75
C PRO A 33 -12.66 4.18 0.31
N SER A 34 -12.48 3.77 1.57
CA SER A 34 -13.33 4.23 2.67
C SER A 34 -13.23 5.74 2.92
N LEU A 35 -12.04 6.32 2.71
CA LEU A 35 -11.82 7.76 2.80
C LEU A 35 -12.40 8.48 1.58
N MET A 36 -12.30 7.88 0.39
CA MET A 36 -12.88 8.44 -0.83
C MET A 36 -14.41 8.52 -0.77
N LYS A 37 -15.04 7.46 -0.26
CA LYS A 37 -16.49 7.45 -0.02
C LYS A 37 -16.91 8.51 1.00
N LYS A 38 -16.12 8.70 2.07
CA LYS A 38 -16.36 9.77 3.05
C LYS A 38 -16.16 11.17 2.46
N ALA A 39 -15.23 11.32 1.53
CA ALA A 39 -14.96 12.57 0.81
C ALA A 39 -16.00 12.86 -0.30
N GLY A 40 -16.91 11.92 -0.61
CA GLY A 40 -17.96 12.11 -1.61
C GLY A 40 -17.46 12.09 -3.05
N ILE A 41 -16.28 11.49 -3.30
CA ILE A 41 -15.69 11.41 -4.64
C ILE A 41 -16.53 10.47 -5.50
N THR A 42 -17.11 11.01 -6.57
CA THR A 42 -17.92 10.27 -7.55
C THR A 42 -17.16 9.95 -8.84
N ASP A 43 -16.09 10.69 -9.13
CA ASP A 43 -15.19 10.45 -10.26
C ASP A 43 -13.77 10.15 -9.76
N TYR A 44 -13.45 8.86 -9.73
CA TYR A 44 -12.18 8.38 -9.22
C TYR A 44 -11.00 8.73 -10.11
N ILE A 45 -11.18 8.74 -11.44
CA ILE A 45 -10.10 9.04 -12.37
C ILE A 45 -9.75 10.53 -12.30
N ALA A 46 -10.75 11.40 -12.20
CA ALA A 46 -10.53 12.82 -11.96
C ALA A 46 -9.74 13.05 -10.66
N PHE A 47 -10.15 12.41 -9.56
CA PHE A 47 -9.43 12.47 -8.30
C PHE A 47 -7.99 11.96 -8.42
N ALA A 48 -7.77 10.80 -9.04
CA ALA A 48 -6.44 10.21 -9.16
C ALA A 48 -5.51 11.12 -9.97
N ARG A 49 -6.01 11.74 -11.05
CA ARG A 49 -5.26 12.73 -11.83
C ARG A 49 -4.93 13.99 -11.04
N GLU A 50 -5.87 14.51 -10.27
CA GLU A 50 -5.64 15.67 -9.40
C GLU A 50 -4.62 15.34 -8.30
N ALA A 51 -4.74 14.19 -7.67
CA ALA A 51 -3.78 13.69 -6.68
C ALA A 51 -2.36 13.58 -7.29
N LEU A 52 -2.24 13.00 -8.49
CA LEU A 52 -0.97 12.86 -9.19
C LEU A 52 -0.30 14.21 -9.49
N ASP A 53 -1.08 15.22 -9.90
CA ASP A 53 -0.60 16.59 -10.08
C ASP A 53 -0.01 17.16 -8.78
N LYS A 54 -0.68 16.94 -7.63
CA LYS A 54 -0.24 17.50 -6.34
C LYS A 54 0.97 16.81 -5.74
N VAL A 55 1.08 15.49 -5.91
CA VAL A 55 2.19 14.72 -5.32
C VAL A 55 3.50 14.84 -6.12
N GLU A 56 3.48 15.47 -7.30
CA GLU A 56 4.67 15.84 -8.10
C GLU A 56 5.67 14.67 -8.29
N GLY A 57 5.15 13.50 -8.65
CA GLY A 57 5.96 12.31 -8.95
C GLY A 57 6.32 11.44 -7.74
N LEU A 58 5.94 11.83 -6.51
CA LEU A 58 6.06 10.94 -5.36
C LEU A 58 5.20 9.67 -5.56
N PRO A 59 5.66 8.48 -5.11
CA PRO A 59 4.89 7.25 -5.19
C PRO A 59 3.50 7.39 -4.57
N ILE A 60 2.48 6.89 -5.26
CA ILE A 60 1.09 6.90 -4.76
C ILE A 60 0.41 5.57 -5.04
N SER A 61 -0.25 5.01 -4.01
CA SER A 61 -1.04 3.80 -4.14
C SER A 61 -2.54 4.09 -4.33
N PHE A 62 -3.12 3.53 -5.38
CA PHE A 62 -4.53 3.65 -5.76
C PHE A 62 -5.21 2.28 -5.69
N GLU A 63 -6.31 2.17 -4.93
CA GLU A 63 -6.97 0.87 -4.67
C GLU A 63 -8.09 0.59 -5.67
N VAL A 64 -8.14 -0.66 -6.15
CA VAL A 64 -9.28 -1.16 -6.94
C VAL A 64 -10.56 -1.21 -6.10
N PHE A 65 -11.71 -1.05 -6.74
CA PHE A 65 -13.03 -1.04 -6.11
C PHE A 65 -13.83 -2.31 -6.42
N GLY A 66 -13.57 -2.95 -7.56
CA GLY A 66 -14.19 -4.20 -7.95
C GLY A 66 -13.96 -5.28 -6.89
N ASP A 67 -14.95 -6.17 -6.74
CA ASP A 67 -14.85 -7.32 -5.84
C ASP A 67 -14.58 -8.63 -6.61
N ASP A 68 -14.99 -8.70 -7.88
CA ASP A 68 -14.61 -9.78 -8.78
C ASP A 68 -13.27 -9.49 -9.47
N PHE A 69 -12.50 -10.54 -9.73
CA PHE A 69 -11.15 -10.39 -10.27
C PHE A 69 -11.10 -9.86 -11.70
N GLU A 70 -12.15 -10.03 -12.51
CA GLU A 70 -12.20 -9.47 -13.86
C GLU A 70 -12.34 -7.95 -13.83
N THR A 71 -13.17 -7.43 -12.93
CA THR A 71 -13.33 -5.99 -12.69
C THR A 71 -12.07 -5.41 -12.06
N MET A 72 -11.51 -6.06 -11.03
CA MET A 72 -10.24 -5.62 -10.42
C MET A 72 -9.12 -5.52 -11.45
N GLU A 73 -9.03 -6.49 -12.38
CA GLU A 73 -8.04 -6.44 -13.46
C GLU A 73 -8.21 -5.21 -14.37
N LYS A 74 -9.44 -4.95 -14.83
CA LYS A 74 -9.72 -3.80 -15.71
C LYS A 74 -9.38 -2.48 -15.03
N GLU A 75 -9.76 -2.35 -13.75
CA GLU A 75 -9.44 -1.17 -12.95
C GLU A 75 -7.93 -1.03 -12.73
N ALA A 76 -7.24 -2.12 -12.45
CA ALA A 76 -5.79 -2.15 -12.26
C ALA A 76 -5.04 -1.63 -13.49
N LEU A 77 -5.42 -2.12 -14.68
CA LEU A 77 -4.81 -1.69 -15.94
C LEU A 77 -5.06 -0.19 -16.19
N LEU A 78 -6.29 0.28 -15.96
CA LEU A 78 -6.63 1.70 -16.11
C LEU A 78 -5.84 2.60 -15.14
N MET A 79 -5.66 2.17 -13.89
CA MET A 79 -4.91 2.93 -12.89
C MET A 79 -3.42 2.98 -13.21
N ALA A 80 -2.84 1.87 -13.69
CA ALA A 80 -1.43 1.81 -14.06
C ALA A 80 -1.07 2.79 -15.20
N GLU A 81 -2.02 3.07 -16.10
CA GLU A 81 -1.83 4.04 -17.20
C GLU A 81 -1.77 5.50 -16.73
N LEU A 82 -2.10 5.80 -15.46
CA LEU A 82 -2.13 7.18 -14.96
C LEU A 82 -0.74 7.77 -14.70
N GLY A 83 0.29 6.95 -14.44
CA GLY A 83 1.65 7.43 -14.25
C GLY A 83 2.63 6.38 -13.71
N GLU A 84 3.94 6.56 -13.95
CA GLU A 84 4.99 5.62 -13.55
C GLU A 84 5.23 5.55 -12.02
N ASN A 85 4.76 6.55 -11.28
CA ASN A 85 4.78 6.61 -9.82
C ASN A 85 3.54 5.97 -9.18
N VAL A 86 2.62 5.40 -9.96
CA VAL A 86 1.41 4.75 -9.45
C VAL A 86 1.69 3.31 -9.07
N PHE A 87 1.30 2.94 -7.86
CA PHE A 87 1.18 1.57 -7.40
C PHE A 87 -0.31 1.17 -7.37
N VAL A 88 -0.67 0.10 -8.06
CA VAL A 88 -2.05 -0.40 -8.03
C VAL A 88 -2.22 -1.28 -6.80
N LYS A 89 -3.10 -0.85 -5.91
CA LYS A 89 -3.33 -1.52 -4.63
C LYS A 89 -4.41 -2.59 -4.77
N ILE A 90 -4.01 -3.85 -4.59
CA ILE A 90 -4.85 -5.05 -4.78
C ILE A 90 -5.02 -5.75 -3.43
N PRO A 91 -6.25 -5.96 -2.93
CA PRO A 91 -6.44 -6.73 -1.70
C PRO A 91 -6.04 -8.19 -1.93
N ILE A 92 -5.40 -8.81 -0.94
CA ILE A 92 -4.97 -10.22 -1.04
C ILE A 92 -6.13 -11.21 -1.17
N THR A 93 -7.33 -10.79 -0.76
CA THR A 93 -8.57 -11.53 -0.99
C THR A 93 -9.72 -10.60 -1.36
N ASN A 94 -10.71 -11.09 -2.09
CA ASN A 94 -11.99 -10.40 -2.26
C ASN A 94 -12.91 -10.56 -1.02
N THR A 95 -14.13 -10.01 -1.05
CA THR A 95 -15.08 -10.10 0.07
C THR A 95 -15.59 -11.52 0.35
N LEU A 96 -15.47 -12.43 -0.63
CA LEU A 96 -15.78 -13.85 -0.48
C LEU A 96 -14.62 -14.67 0.13
N GLY A 97 -13.45 -14.04 0.34
CA GLY A 97 -12.25 -14.70 0.87
C GLY A 97 -11.46 -15.47 -0.19
N GLU A 98 -11.75 -15.27 -1.47
CA GLU A 98 -11.00 -15.87 -2.57
C GLU A 98 -9.67 -15.16 -2.74
N SER A 99 -8.60 -15.92 -3.00
CA SER A 99 -7.24 -15.37 -3.11
C SER A 99 -7.02 -14.63 -4.42
N SER A 100 -6.47 -13.41 -4.32
CA SER A 100 -6.08 -12.58 -5.48
C SER A 100 -4.72 -12.98 -6.06
N VAL A 101 -4.02 -13.98 -5.50
CA VAL A 101 -2.68 -14.42 -5.96
C VAL A 101 -2.61 -14.69 -7.47
N PRO A 102 -3.59 -15.37 -8.11
CA PRO A 102 -3.59 -15.55 -9.57
C PRO A 102 -3.63 -14.23 -10.34
N LEU A 103 -4.42 -13.25 -9.86
CA LEU A 103 -4.51 -11.91 -10.44
C LEU A 103 -3.19 -11.15 -10.24
N ILE A 104 -2.63 -11.18 -9.03
CA ILE A 104 -1.34 -10.55 -8.69
C ILE A 104 -0.24 -11.06 -9.63
N LYS A 105 -0.15 -12.38 -9.84
CA LYS A 105 0.79 -12.99 -10.77
C LYS A 105 0.62 -12.46 -12.19
N LYS A 106 -0.63 -12.37 -12.66
CA LYS A 106 -0.96 -11.90 -14.01
C LYS A 106 -0.59 -10.42 -14.21
N LEU A 107 -0.88 -9.56 -13.24
CA LEU A 107 -0.58 -8.13 -13.32
C LEU A 107 0.92 -7.85 -13.16
N SER A 108 1.59 -8.53 -12.23
CA SER A 108 3.04 -8.40 -12.05
C SER A 108 3.82 -8.89 -13.28
N ALA A 109 3.38 -9.97 -13.93
CA ALA A 109 3.98 -10.43 -15.19
C ALA A 109 3.83 -9.44 -16.35
N GLN A 110 2.87 -8.50 -16.26
CA GLN A 110 2.71 -7.39 -17.19
C GLN A 110 3.55 -6.16 -16.82
N GLY A 111 4.32 -6.22 -15.72
CA GLY A 111 5.20 -5.15 -15.27
C GLY A 111 4.51 -4.05 -14.44
N LEU A 112 3.26 -4.28 -14.02
CA LEU A 112 2.57 -3.30 -13.17
C LEU A 112 3.24 -3.22 -11.79
N LYS A 113 3.37 -2.00 -11.27
CA LYS A 113 3.78 -1.77 -9.88
C LYS A 113 2.59 -2.04 -8.96
N LEU A 114 2.66 -3.08 -8.14
CA LEU A 114 1.56 -3.49 -7.27
C LEU A 114 1.81 -3.09 -5.83
N ASN A 115 0.75 -2.72 -5.12
CA ASN A 115 0.71 -2.66 -3.66
C ASN A 115 -0.28 -3.71 -3.15
N VAL A 116 0.18 -4.93 -2.88
CA VAL A 116 -0.70 -5.97 -2.38
C VAL A 116 -1.04 -5.69 -0.92
N THR A 117 -2.32 -5.57 -0.60
CA THR A 117 -2.81 -5.03 0.68
C THR A 117 -3.66 -6.03 1.47
N ALA A 118 -3.94 -5.69 2.72
CA ALA A 118 -4.71 -6.48 3.67
C ALA A 118 -4.10 -7.85 4.01
N LEU A 119 -2.77 -7.99 3.89
CA LEU A 119 -2.07 -9.19 4.35
C LEU A 119 -2.05 -9.22 5.87
N MET A 120 -2.35 -10.38 6.46
CA MET A 120 -2.41 -10.57 7.91
C MET A 120 -1.71 -11.86 8.37
N THR A 121 -1.22 -12.69 7.45
CA THR A 121 -0.56 -13.97 7.74
C THR A 121 0.76 -14.11 6.98
N GLU A 122 1.69 -14.89 7.52
CA GLU A 122 2.96 -15.23 6.87
C GLU A 122 2.73 -15.93 5.51
N LYS A 123 1.80 -16.89 5.46
CA LYS A 123 1.47 -17.60 4.22
C LYS A 123 0.98 -16.68 3.11
N GLN A 124 0.16 -15.67 3.44
CA GLN A 124 -0.27 -14.67 2.45
C GLN A 124 0.92 -13.89 1.90
N VAL A 125 1.91 -13.57 2.75
CA VAL A 125 3.12 -12.85 2.32
C VAL A 125 3.96 -13.74 1.40
N GLU A 126 4.21 -15.00 1.78
CA GLU A 126 4.91 -15.99 0.96
C GLU A 126 4.25 -16.16 -0.41
N ASP A 127 2.96 -16.51 -0.43
CA ASP A 127 2.20 -16.76 -1.66
C ASP A 127 2.19 -15.51 -2.58
N THR A 128 2.17 -14.32 -1.99
CA THR A 128 2.22 -13.06 -2.75
C THR A 128 3.59 -12.83 -3.36
N VAL A 129 4.67 -12.93 -2.58
CA VAL A 129 6.04 -12.66 -3.05
C VAL A 129 6.47 -13.70 -4.10
N GLU A 130 6.07 -14.96 -3.94
CA GLU A 130 6.30 -16.02 -4.94
C GLU A 130 5.59 -15.74 -6.27
N ALA A 131 4.43 -15.07 -6.24
CA ALA A 131 3.65 -14.73 -7.41
C ALA A 131 4.21 -13.56 -8.22
N LEU A 132 5.05 -12.71 -7.62
CA LEU A 132 5.61 -11.55 -8.30
C LEU A 132 6.62 -11.96 -9.38
N ALA A 133 6.56 -11.28 -10.53
CA ALA A 133 7.55 -11.43 -11.59
C ALA A 133 8.92 -10.86 -11.14
N PRO A 134 10.05 -11.42 -11.62
CA PRO A 134 11.35 -10.77 -11.43
C PRO A 134 11.38 -9.39 -12.09
N ASP A 135 12.33 -8.55 -11.70
CA ASP A 135 12.55 -7.21 -12.28
C ASP A 135 11.33 -6.28 -12.19
N THR A 136 10.51 -6.42 -11.14
CA THR A 136 9.36 -5.56 -10.87
C THR A 136 9.46 -4.89 -9.51
N GLU A 137 8.92 -3.69 -9.38
CA GLU A 137 8.84 -2.94 -8.12
C GLU A 137 7.46 -3.11 -7.50
N ASN A 138 7.36 -3.74 -6.33
CA ASN A 138 6.10 -3.99 -5.66
C ASN A 138 6.18 -3.74 -4.16
N ILE A 139 5.03 -3.49 -3.56
CA ILE A 139 4.84 -3.24 -2.14
C ILE A 139 3.97 -4.34 -1.55
N ILE A 140 4.41 -4.89 -0.41
CA ILE A 140 3.67 -5.87 0.38
C ILE A 140 3.17 -5.17 1.64
N SER A 141 1.88 -4.84 1.69
CA SER A 141 1.26 -4.10 2.78
C SER A 141 0.63 -5.04 3.81
N VAL A 142 1.32 -5.22 4.94
CA VAL A 142 0.84 -6.04 6.06
C VAL A 142 0.09 -5.17 7.06
N PHE A 143 -1.13 -5.56 7.42
CA PHE A 143 -1.99 -4.84 8.36
C PHE A 143 -1.57 -5.10 9.81
N ALA A 144 -0.38 -4.63 10.17
CA ALA A 144 0.21 -4.79 11.49
C ALA A 144 -0.71 -4.30 12.62
N GLY A 145 -1.40 -3.16 12.42
CA GLY A 145 -2.36 -2.67 13.40
C GLY A 145 -3.58 -3.58 13.56
N ARG A 146 -4.14 -4.13 12.48
CA ARG A 146 -5.24 -5.09 12.60
C ARG A 146 -4.81 -6.40 13.26
N ILE A 147 -3.58 -6.84 13.05
CA ILE A 147 -3.01 -7.97 13.80
C ILE A 147 -2.93 -7.61 15.29
N ALA A 148 -2.44 -6.43 15.63
CA ALA A 148 -2.39 -5.93 17.01
C ALA A 148 -3.76 -5.84 17.67
N ASP A 149 -4.79 -5.42 16.93
CA ASP A 149 -6.18 -5.34 17.40
C ASP A 149 -6.72 -6.71 17.86
N THR A 150 -6.14 -7.82 17.41
CA THR A 150 -6.48 -9.18 17.88
C THR A 150 -5.81 -9.58 19.19
N GLY A 151 -5.01 -8.70 19.79
CA GLY A 151 -4.22 -8.98 20.99
C GLY A 151 -2.88 -9.66 20.72
N ILE A 152 -2.47 -9.76 19.45
CA ILE A 152 -1.22 -10.40 19.02
C ILE A 152 -0.18 -9.32 18.72
N ASN A 153 1.04 -9.46 19.27
CA ASN A 153 2.15 -8.59 18.87
C ASN A 153 2.46 -8.80 17.36
N PRO A 154 2.37 -7.76 16.50
CA PRO A 154 2.57 -7.92 15.07
C PRO A 154 4.05 -8.05 14.68
N LYS A 155 5.00 -7.60 15.52
CA LYS A 155 6.43 -7.51 15.16
C LYS A 155 7.05 -8.84 14.70
N PRO A 156 6.78 -10.00 15.33
CA PRO A 156 7.29 -11.29 14.85
C PRO A 156 6.85 -11.62 13.43
N LEU A 157 5.58 -11.35 13.08
CA LEU A 157 5.07 -11.55 11.73
C LEU A 157 5.69 -10.54 10.76
N MET A 158 5.79 -9.27 11.15
CA MET A 158 6.44 -8.24 10.33
C MET A 158 7.91 -8.58 10.05
N ARG A 159 8.63 -9.17 11.01
CA ARG A 159 10.02 -9.61 10.82
C ARG A 159 10.11 -10.72 9.77
N LYS A 160 9.25 -11.73 9.87
CA LYS A 160 9.16 -12.82 8.88
C LYS A 160 8.78 -12.27 7.50
N ALA A 161 7.81 -11.37 7.44
CA ALA A 161 7.39 -10.71 6.21
C ALA A 161 8.54 -9.93 5.56
N LEU A 162 9.38 -9.26 6.36
CA LEU A 162 10.58 -8.59 5.88
C LEU A 162 11.56 -9.59 5.26
N ASP A 163 11.86 -10.67 5.98
CA ASP A 163 12.79 -11.71 5.51
C ASP A 163 12.30 -12.34 4.19
N ILE A 164 10.99 -12.55 4.04
CA ILE A 164 10.37 -13.04 2.80
C ILE A 164 10.51 -12.00 1.67
N CYS A 165 10.18 -10.73 1.93
CA CYS A 165 10.31 -9.67 0.91
C CYS A 165 11.75 -9.54 0.39
N ARG A 166 12.76 -9.73 1.26
CA ARG A 166 14.18 -9.68 0.88
C ARG A 166 14.63 -10.82 -0.05
N GLN A 167 13.83 -11.88 -0.20
CA GLN A 167 14.13 -12.96 -1.15
C GLN A 167 13.87 -12.55 -2.61
N LYS A 168 13.18 -11.43 -2.84
CA LYS A 168 12.79 -10.94 -4.16
C LYS A 168 13.20 -9.48 -4.31
N GLU A 169 14.15 -9.21 -5.21
CA GLU A 169 14.52 -7.83 -5.55
C GLU A 169 13.30 -7.02 -6.02
N GLY A 170 13.30 -5.72 -5.73
CA GLY A 170 12.19 -4.81 -6.03
C GLY A 170 10.98 -4.95 -5.12
N THR A 171 10.98 -5.84 -4.12
CA THR A 171 9.87 -6.02 -3.17
C THR A 171 10.11 -5.28 -1.87
N LYS A 172 9.23 -4.32 -1.56
CA LYS A 172 9.25 -3.51 -0.33
C LYS A 172 8.19 -3.98 0.67
N LEU A 173 8.56 -4.13 1.94
CA LEU A 173 7.60 -4.34 3.03
C LEU A 173 7.03 -3.00 3.50
N LEU A 174 5.69 -2.91 3.54
CA LEU A 174 4.98 -1.76 4.09
C LEU A 174 4.25 -2.14 5.39
N TRP A 175 4.53 -1.40 6.46
CA TRP A 175 3.75 -1.39 7.68
C TRP A 175 2.45 -0.61 7.47
N ALA A 176 1.33 -1.32 7.41
CA ALA A 176 0.02 -0.74 7.19
C ALA A 176 -0.87 -0.82 8.43
N SER A 177 -2.00 -0.11 8.37
CA SER A 177 -2.97 -0.02 9.47
C SER A 177 -2.38 0.61 10.74
N THR A 178 -1.52 1.61 10.60
CA THR A 178 -0.90 2.34 11.72
C THR A 178 -1.95 2.92 12.67
N ARG A 179 -1.74 2.70 13.98
CA ARG A 179 -2.66 3.10 15.06
C ARG A 179 -2.10 4.22 15.93
N GLU A 180 -0.79 4.20 16.13
CA GLU A 180 -0.09 5.03 17.12
C GLU A 180 1.19 5.61 16.52
N VAL A 181 1.60 6.78 17.01
CA VAL A 181 2.91 7.39 16.69
C VAL A 181 4.05 6.38 16.95
N TYR A 182 3.93 5.58 18.01
CA TYR A 182 4.94 4.58 18.36
C TYR A 182 5.13 3.50 17.29
N ASN A 183 4.14 3.24 16.43
CA ASN A 183 4.31 2.28 15.34
C ASN A 183 5.35 2.76 14.30
N ILE A 184 5.56 4.08 14.16
CA ILE A 184 6.63 4.62 13.31
C ILE A 184 7.99 4.17 13.84
N ILE A 185 8.20 4.28 15.15
CA ILE A 185 9.42 3.81 15.82
C ILE A 185 9.56 2.29 15.69
N GLN A 186 8.48 1.53 15.84
CA GLN A 186 8.50 0.07 15.68
C GLN A 186 8.84 -0.36 14.26
N ALA A 187 8.34 0.35 13.24
CA ALA A 187 8.65 0.08 11.84
C ALA A 187 10.12 0.38 11.52
N GLU A 188 10.64 1.50 12.04
CA GLU A 188 12.05 1.89 11.94
C GLU A 188 12.97 0.86 12.60
N GLU A 189 12.72 0.51 13.86
CA GLU A 189 13.49 -0.53 14.59
C GLU A 189 13.44 -1.90 13.90
N LEU A 190 12.32 -2.19 13.22
CA LEU A 190 12.18 -3.41 12.45
C LEU A 190 13.00 -3.35 11.15
N GLY A 191 13.25 -2.17 10.60
CA GLY A 191 13.81 -1.99 9.26
C GLY A 191 12.80 -2.32 8.16
N ALA A 192 11.51 -2.02 8.38
CA ALA A 192 10.52 -2.03 7.32
C ALA A 192 10.91 -1.00 6.24
N ASP A 193 10.54 -1.21 4.98
CA ASP A 193 10.89 -0.25 3.92
C ASP A 193 10.01 0.99 4.00
N ILE A 194 8.72 0.78 4.23
CA ILE A 194 7.70 1.84 4.23
C ILE A 194 6.83 1.70 5.49
N ILE A 195 6.40 2.81 6.05
CA ILE A 195 5.21 2.87 6.91
C ILE A 195 4.19 3.85 6.32
N THR A 196 2.93 3.45 6.22
CA THR A 196 1.86 4.37 5.86
C THR A 196 1.09 4.81 7.09
N VAL A 197 0.89 6.12 7.23
CA VAL A 197 0.42 6.76 8.47
C VAL A 197 -0.73 7.73 8.16
N PRO A 198 -1.88 7.61 8.85
CA PRO A 198 -2.95 8.60 8.75
C PRO A 198 -2.46 10.02 9.10
N PRO A 199 -2.93 11.08 8.40
CA PRO A 199 -2.54 12.46 8.67
C PRO A 199 -2.67 12.88 10.15
N ALA A 200 -3.72 12.42 10.83
CA ALA A 200 -3.96 12.72 12.25
C ALA A 200 -2.87 12.20 13.22
N ILE A 201 -2.01 11.28 12.78
CA ILE A 201 -0.85 10.79 13.54
C ILE A 201 0.44 11.54 13.16
N LEU A 202 0.46 12.16 11.96
CA LEU A 202 1.59 12.95 11.44
C LEU A 202 1.52 14.44 11.79
N ASP A 203 0.34 14.94 12.18
CA ASP A 203 0.10 16.30 12.66
C ASP A 203 0.65 16.54 14.08
#